data_AF-A0A1I2M2V0-F1
#
_entry.id   AF-A0A1I2M2V0-F1
#
_cell.length_a   1.000
_cell.length_b   1.000
_cell.length_c   1.000
_cell.angle_alpha   90.00
_cell.angle_beta   90.00
_cell.angle_gamma   90.00
#
_symmetry.space_group_name_H-M   'P 1'
#
loop_
_entity.id
_entity.type
_entity.pdbx_description
1 polymer ?
#
loop_
_entity_poly.entity_id
_entity_poly.type
_entity_poly.pdbx_seq_one_letter_code
_entity_poly.pdbx_strand_id
1 'polypeptide(L)'
;MNRAKVAVLISGSGTNMAALLYASRAKDCPYEIVLVAANDPAAKGLQLAEAEGVATFALSHKGMARAEHDAAMDAAIRGSGAQWVALAGYMRILTSGFVAEWEGRMVNIHPSLLPKYTGLHTHQRAIEAGDSHGGVTVHLVTAALDDGPILGQTPVAILPGDTPETLAARVLIAEHQLYSRCLAELVTRESRPEWLLGQVRIRALALPEADEILSHGMPCFGIVKGKKFAYFSADHHGDGRVALLVKISGADEQVMLIEQDEERHFRPAYFGDGWIGIRLDLGDNDWESIGDRLARSWRAVAPKKLTALMNAADEF
;
A
#
# COMPACT_ATOMS: atom_id res chain seq x y z
N MET A 1 -2.68 -1.78 16.12
CA MET A 1 -2.55 -1.25 14.75
C MET A 1 -3.94 -0.96 14.23
N ASN A 2 -4.17 0.24 13.71
CA ASN A 2 -5.41 0.52 12.99
C ASN A 2 -5.42 -0.31 11.70
N ARG A 3 -6.51 -1.01 11.45
CA ARG A 3 -6.69 -1.77 10.22
C ARG A 3 -7.00 -0.80 9.08
N ALA A 4 -6.43 -1.07 7.91
CA ALA A 4 -6.75 -0.33 6.71
C ALA A 4 -8.24 -0.53 6.36
N LYS A 5 -8.95 0.56 6.12
CA LYS A 5 -10.38 0.52 5.78
C LYS A 5 -10.56 0.33 4.28
N VAL A 6 -11.23 -0.75 3.88
CA VAL A 6 -11.39 -1.13 2.46
C VAL A 6 -12.86 -1.10 2.06
N ALA A 7 -13.15 -0.46 0.93
CA ALA A 7 -14.41 -0.61 0.22
C ALA A 7 -14.27 -1.66 -0.89
N VAL A 8 -15.21 -2.61 -0.99
CA VAL A 8 -15.21 -3.64 -2.02
C VAL A 8 -16.33 -3.37 -3.03
N LEU A 9 -16.00 -3.30 -4.31
CA LEU A 9 -16.96 -3.06 -5.39
C LEU A 9 -17.28 -4.36 -6.12
N ILE A 10 -18.56 -4.65 -6.33
CA ILE A 10 -19.06 -5.88 -6.96
C ILE A 10 -20.16 -5.60 -7.99
N SER A 11 -20.41 -6.57 -8.88
CA SER A 11 -21.59 -6.54 -9.77
C SER A 11 -22.47 -7.79 -9.69
N GLY A 12 -22.07 -8.83 -8.96
CA GLY A 12 -22.69 -10.15 -9.08
C GLY A 12 -22.67 -10.99 -7.81
N SER A 13 -22.21 -12.24 -7.93
CA SER A 13 -22.25 -13.26 -6.86
C SER A 13 -21.44 -12.87 -5.62
N GLY A 14 -20.36 -12.10 -5.78
CA GLY A 14 -19.56 -11.59 -4.67
C GLY A 14 -18.64 -12.64 -4.02
N THR A 15 -18.25 -13.71 -4.72
CA THR A 15 -17.38 -14.76 -4.15
C THR A 15 -15.99 -14.24 -3.76
N ASN A 16 -15.37 -13.41 -4.61
CA ASN A 16 -14.12 -12.71 -4.26
C ASN A 16 -14.31 -11.73 -3.10
N MET A 17 -15.43 -11.01 -3.05
CA MET A 17 -15.76 -10.14 -1.91
C MET A 17 -15.88 -10.95 -0.61
N ALA A 18 -16.55 -12.11 -0.65
CA ALA A 18 -16.66 -13.01 0.49
C ALA A 18 -15.29 -13.50 0.95
N ALA A 19 -14.40 -13.86 0.03
CA ALA A 19 -13.03 -14.28 0.38
C ALA A 19 -12.25 -13.17 1.09
N LEU A 20 -12.32 -11.92 0.61
CA LEU A 20 -11.72 -10.77 1.29
C LEU A 20 -12.36 -10.52 2.66
N LEU A 21 -13.68 -10.59 2.75
CA LEU A 21 -14.43 -10.37 3.99
C LEU A 21 -14.05 -11.40 5.06
N TYR A 22 -14.07 -12.68 4.74
CA TYR A 22 -13.71 -13.73 5.71
C TYR A 22 -12.22 -13.65 6.10
N ALA A 23 -11.32 -13.33 5.16
CA ALA A 23 -9.92 -13.08 5.49
C ALA A 23 -9.77 -11.90 6.48
N SER A 24 -10.56 -10.84 6.31
CA SER A 24 -10.56 -9.68 7.22
C SER A 24 -10.97 -10.00 8.67
N ARG A 25 -11.64 -11.13 8.90
CA ARG A 25 -12.03 -11.57 10.24
C ARG A 25 -10.88 -12.17 11.03
N ALA A 26 -9.77 -12.56 10.39
CA ALA A 26 -8.59 -13.03 11.10
C ALA A 26 -8.03 -11.92 12.02
N LYS A 27 -7.52 -12.30 13.19
CA LYS A 27 -7.05 -11.34 14.23
C LYS A 27 -5.89 -10.49 13.73
N ASP A 28 -5.01 -11.10 12.94
CA ASP A 28 -3.80 -10.54 12.34
C ASP A 28 -4.02 -9.93 10.96
N CYS A 29 -5.25 -9.92 10.44
CA CYS A 29 -5.53 -9.26 9.17
C CYS A 29 -5.32 -7.74 9.30
N PRO A 30 -4.53 -7.11 8.40
CA PRO A 30 -4.21 -5.70 8.50
C PRO A 30 -5.30 -4.78 7.90
N TYR A 31 -6.41 -5.34 7.41
CA TYR A 31 -7.52 -4.58 6.86
C TYR A 31 -8.87 -5.02 7.43
N GLU A 32 -9.86 -4.15 7.27
CA GLU A 32 -11.26 -4.41 7.52
C GLU A 32 -12.09 -3.95 6.31
N ILE A 33 -13.17 -4.67 6.02
CA ILE A 33 -14.12 -4.27 4.98
C ILE A 33 -15.17 -3.37 5.61
N VAL A 34 -15.17 -2.09 5.25
CA VAL A 34 -16.10 -1.08 5.81
C VAL A 34 -17.31 -0.81 4.92
N LEU A 35 -17.23 -1.18 3.65
CA LEU A 35 -18.30 -0.99 2.68
C LEU A 35 -18.25 -2.08 1.60
N VAL A 36 -19.40 -2.62 1.25
CA VAL A 36 -19.59 -3.35 -0.01
C VAL A 36 -20.53 -2.56 -0.90
N ALA A 37 -20.03 -2.11 -2.05
CA ALA A 37 -20.77 -1.28 -2.99
C ALA A 37 -21.05 -2.01 -4.30
N ALA A 38 -22.23 -1.83 -4.89
CA ALA A 38 -22.59 -2.47 -6.14
C ALA A 38 -23.23 -1.51 -7.16
N ASN A 39 -22.89 -1.70 -8.43
CA ASN A 39 -23.53 -1.02 -9.56
C ASN A 39 -24.84 -1.71 -10.00
N ASP A 40 -25.18 -2.85 -9.40
CA ASP A 40 -26.45 -3.56 -9.57
C ASP A 40 -27.06 -3.83 -8.18
N PRO A 41 -28.20 -3.20 -7.83
CA PRO A 41 -28.91 -3.47 -6.58
C PRO A 41 -29.36 -4.92 -6.39
N ALA A 42 -29.42 -5.72 -7.45
CA ALA A 42 -29.72 -7.14 -7.38
C ALA A 42 -28.48 -8.04 -7.17
N ALA A 43 -27.29 -7.47 -7.01
CA ALA A 43 -26.07 -8.24 -6.79
C ALA A 43 -26.18 -9.11 -5.53
N LYS A 44 -26.12 -10.43 -5.70
CA LYS A 44 -26.26 -11.40 -4.58
C LYS A 44 -25.23 -11.20 -3.48
N GLY A 45 -24.05 -10.69 -3.81
CA GLY A 45 -23.02 -10.38 -2.81
C GLY A 45 -23.44 -9.34 -1.77
N LEU A 46 -24.40 -8.45 -2.07
CA LEU A 46 -24.91 -7.46 -1.11
C LEU A 46 -25.60 -8.14 0.09
N GLN A 47 -26.41 -9.17 -0.18
CA GLN A 47 -27.13 -9.91 0.86
C GLN A 47 -26.17 -10.60 1.83
N LEU A 48 -25.06 -11.13 1.30
CA LEU A 48 -24.01 -11.71 2.12
C LEU A 48 -23.33 -10.64 3.00
N ALA A 49 -22.99 -9.48 2.43
CA ALA A 49 -22.36 -8.39 3.17
C ALA A 49 -23.25 -7.90 4.32
N GLU A 50 -24.55 -7.73 4.07
CA GLU A 50 -25.54 -7.35 5.10
C GLU A 50 -25.67 -8.42 6.19
N ALA A 51 -25.74 -9.69 5.82
CA ALA A 51 -25.80 -10.79 6.78
C ALA A 51 -24.56 -10.87 7.69
N GLU A 52 -23.41 -10.46 7.17
CA GLU A 52 -22.13 -10.36 7.87
C GLU A 52 -21.94 -9.01 8.61
N GLY A 53 -22.96 -8.15 8.61
CA GLY A 53 -22.95 -6.85 9.32
C GLY A 53 -22.04 -5.79 8.70
N VAL A 54 -21.74 -5.90 7.40
CA VAL A 54 -20.98 -4.89 6.66
C VAL A 54 -21.95 -3.89 6.01
N ALA A 55 -21.62 -2.60 6.06
CA ALA A 55 -22.43 -1.59 5.39
C ALA A 55 -22.47 -1.83 3.87
N THR A 56 -23.65 -1.65 3.27
CA THR A 56 -23.85 -1.79 1.83
C THR A 56 -24.29 -0.48 1.18
N PHE A 57 -23.86 -0.30 -0.06
CA PHE A 57 -24.37 0.76 -0.94
C PHE A 57 -24.68 0.17 -2.31
N ALA A 58 -25.84 0.45 -2.86
CA ALA A 58 -26.20 -0.04 -4.19
C ALA A 58 -26.86 1.07 -5.01
N LEU A 59 -26.34 1.25 -6.22
CA LEU A 59 -26.87 2.21 -7.17
C LEU A 59 -26.84 1.60 -8.57
N SER A 60 -28.00 1.49 -9.22
CA SER A 60 -28.05 0.98 -10.58
C SER A 60 -27.36 1.93 -11.53
N HIS A 61 -26.40 1.41 -12.30
CA HIS A 61 -25.74 2.19 -13.35
C HIS A 61 -26.58 2.35 -14.63
N LYS A 62 -27.72 1.63 -14.74
CA LYS A 62 -28.56 1.65 -15.94
C LYS A 62 -29.22 3.01 -16.10
N GLY A 63 -29.05 3.63 -17.26
CA GLY A 63 -29.62 4.94 -17.57
C GLY A 63 -28.88 6.13 -16.94
N MET A 64 -27.74 5.91 -16.26
CA MET A 64 -26.91 6.98 -15.70
C MET A 64 -25.67 7.23 -16.55
N ALA A 65 -25.26 8.50 -16.64
CA ALA A 65 -23.95 8.80 -17.20
C ALA A 65 -22.85 8.14 -16.34
N ARG A 66 -21.73 7.78 -16.98
CA ARG A 66 -20.63 7.11 -16.27
C ARG A 66 -20.10 7.93 -15.10
N ALA A 67 -19.80 9.20 -15.38
CA ALA A 67 -19.27 10.15 -14.41
C ALA A 67 -20.22 10.40 -13.22
N GLU A 68 -21.53 10.49 -13.45
CA GLU A 68 -22.52 10.69 -12.38
C GLU A 68 -22.58 9.49 -11.43
N HIS A 69 -22.59 8.28 -11.98
CA HIS A 69 -22.58 7.07 -11.16
C HIS A 69 -21.25 6.88 -10.44
N ASP A 70 -20.12 7.12 -11.11
CA ASP A 70 -18.79 7.06 -10.46
C ASP A 70 -18.69 8.07 -9.30
N ALA A 71 -19.21 9.28 -9.46
CA ALA A 71 -19.25 10.29 -8.39
C ALA A 71 -20.11 9.86 -7.20
N ALA A 72 -21.27 9.22 -7.46
CA ALA A 72 -22.11 8.70 -6.39
C ALA A 72 -21.46 7.51 -5.65
N MET A 73 -20.78 6.62 -6.39
CA MET A 73 -20.00 5.53 -5.80
C MET A 73 -18.85 6.08 -4.95
N ASP A 74 -18.10 7.07 -5.47
CA ASP A 74 -17.01 7.73 -4.74
C ASP A 74 -17.48 8.36 -3.43
N ALA A 75 -18.61 9.09 -3.48
CA ALA A 75 -19.21 9.70 -2.30
C ALA A 75 -19.57 8.65 -1.23
N ALA A 76 -20.12 7.49 -1.63
CA ALA A 76 -20.42 6.40 -0.70
C ALA A 76 -19.13 5.79 -0.11
N ILE A 77 -18.12 5.56 -0.94
CA ILE A 77 -16.81 5.04 -0.51
C ILE A 77 -16.18 5.98 0.52
N ARG A 78 -16.09 7.28 0.23
CA ARG A 78 -15.51 8.26 1.16
C ARG A 78 -16.36 8.43 2.42
N GLY A 79 -17.68 8.42 2.29
CA GLY A 79 -18.62 8.47 3.42
C GLY A 79 -18.46 7.30 4.40
N SER A 80 -17.99 6.13 3.92
CA SER A 80 -17.67 4.99 4.79
C SER A 80 -16.33 5.12 5.52
N GLY A 81 -15.50 6.11 5.17
CA GLY A 81 -14.14 6.26 5.67
C GLY A 81 -13.14 5.26 5.07
N ALA A 82 -13.46 4.65 3.93
CA ALA A 82 -12.55 3.77 3.22
C ALA A 82 -11.30 4.53 2.74
N GLN A 83 -10.15 3.88 2.87
CA GLN A 83 -8.84 4.36 2.42
C GLN A 83 -8.37 3.64 1.15
N TRP A 84 -8.94 2.47 0.88
CA TRP A 84 -8.60 1.57 -0.23
C TRP A 84 -9.86 1.07 -0.93
N VAL A 85 -9.73 0.75 -2.22
CA VAL A 85 -10.81 0.19 -3.04
C VAL A 85 -10.37 -1.14 -3.65
N ALA A 86 -11.18 -2.19 -3.48
CA ALA A 86 -10.97 -3.50 -4.08
C ALA A 86 -12.09 -3.84 -5.08
N LEU A 87 -11.74 -4.04 -6.34
CA LEU A 87 -12.68 -4.45 -7.39
C LEU A 87 -12.80 -5.99 -7.43
N ALA A 88 -13.90 -6.52 -6.89
CA ALA A 88 -14.15 -7.95 -6.79
C ALA A 88 -15.26 -8.38 -7.78
N GLY A 89 -14.91 -8.42 -9.07
CA GLY A 89 -15.88 -8.71 -10.13
C GLY A 89 -16.80 -7.53 -10.44
N TYR A 90 -16.24 -6.31 -10.43
CA TYR A 90 -16.95 -5.10 -10.81
C TYR A 90 -16.97 -4.95 -12.34
N MET A 91 -18.12 -5.22 -12.95
CA MET A 91 -18.32 -5.33 -14.40
C MET A 91 -18.71 -3.99 -15.05
N ARG A 92 -18.06 -2.90 -14.63
CA ARG A 92 -18.26 -1.57 -15.21
C ARG A 92 -16.93 -0.85 -15.35
N ILE A 93 -16.65 -0.36 -16.56
CA ILE A 93 -15.48 0.47 -16.82
C ILE A 93 -15.62 1.77 -16.01
N LEU A 94 -14.61 2.07 -15.18
CA LEU A 94 -14.50 3.30 -14.41
C LEU A 94 -13.96 4.44 -15.27
N THR A 95 -14.34 5.67 -14.97
CA THR A 95 -13.72 6.86 -15.58
C THR A 95 -12.27 7.03 -15.11
N SER A 96 -11.43 7.64 -15.95
CA SER A 96 -10.05 7.99 -15.59
C SER A 96 -10.00 8.91 -14.38
N GLY A 97 -10.95 9.85 -14.25
CA GLY A 97 -11.05 10.73 -13.09
C GLY A 97 -11.27 9.96 -11.78
N PHE A 98 -12.20 9.00 -11.78
CA PHE A 98 -12.41 8.14 -10.61
C PHE A 98 -11.17 7.32 -10.26
N VAL A 99 -10.49 6.75 -11.26
CA VAL A 99 -9.28 5.96 -11.03
C VAL A 99 -8.14 6.82 -10.48
N ALA A 100 -7.94 8.04 -10.98
CA ALA A 100 -6.89 8.95 -10.55
C ALA A 100 -7.01 9.33 -9.06
N GLU A 101 -8.23 9.56 -8.57
CA GLU A 101 -8.50 9.87 -7.16
C GLU A 101 -8.08 8.75 -6.19
N TRP A 102 -8.03 7.51 -6.68
CA TRP A 102 -7.67 6.32 -5.93
C TRP A 102 -6.35 5.71 -6.42
N GLU A 103 -5.52 6.48 -7.12
CA GLU A 103 -4.24 6.01 -7.64
C GLU A 103 -3.36 5.45 -6.51
N GLY A 104 -2.76 4.29 -6.77
CA GLY A 104 -1.97 3.54 -5.78
C GLY A 104 -2.79 2.88 -4.66
N ARG A 105 -4.11 3.13 -4.57
CA ARG A 105 -5.01 2.64 -3.52
C ARG A 105 -6.21 1.83 -4.02
N MET A 106 -6.26 1.56 -5.33
CA MET A 106 -7.27 0.73 -5.97
C MET A 106 -6.65 -0.55 -6.52
N VAL A 107 -7.23 -1.69 -6.19
CA VAL A 107 -6.73 -3.01 -6.60
C VAL A 107 -7.82 -3.81 -7.31
N ASN A 108 -7.46 -4.51 -8.38
CA ASN A 108 -8.35 -5.40 -9.12
C ASN A 108 -7.79 -6.81 -9.19
N ILE A 109 -8.69 -7.78 -9.29
CA ILE A 109 -8.38 -9.16 -9.63
C ILE A 109 -8.87 -9.48 -11.04
N HIS A 110 -7.99 -10.05 -11.86
CA HIS A 110 -8.26 -10.35 -13.24
C HIS A 110 -8.00 -11.84 -13.54
N PRO A 111 -8.95 -12.58 -14.15
CA PRO A 111 -8.87 -14.02 -14.34
C PRO A 111 -7.97 -14.43 -15.52
N SER A 112 -6.77 -13.86 -15.61
CA SER A 112 -5.73 -14.28 -16.54
C SER A 112 -4.33 -14.07 -15.95
N LEU A 113 -3.33 -14.64 -16.60
CA LEU A 113 -1.92 -14.31 -16.38
C LEU A 113 -1.54 -13.08 -17.23
N LEU A 114 -1.88 -11.88 -16.75
CA LEU A 114 -1.50 -10.62 -17.40
C LEU A 114 0.02 -10.59 -17.72
N PRO A 115 0.42 -10.02 -18.88
CA PRO A 115 -0.40 -9.22 -19.80
C PRO A 115 -1.27 -10.04 -20.78
N LYS A 116 -1.32 -11.38 -20.68
CA LYS A 116 -2.19 -12.18 -21.55
C LYS A 116 -3.67 -11.94 -21.23
N TYR A 117 -4.50 -11.91 -22.28
CA TYR A 117 -5.96 -11.92 -22.19
C TYR A 117 -6.57 -10.84 -21.28
N THR A 118 -6.32 -9.57 -21.60
CA THR A 118 -7.10 -8.46 -21.00
C THR A 118 -8.57 -8.53 -21.39
N GLY A 119 -9.45 -7.95 -20.57
CA GLY A 119 -10.90 -7.95 -20.81
C GLY A 119 -11.59 -9.31 -20.59
N LEU A 120 -12.60 -9.63 -21.41
CA LEU A 120 -13.52 -10.74 -21.14
C LEU A 120 -13.07 -12.09 -21.75
N HIS A 121 -13.74 -13.16 -21.32
CA HIS A 121 -13.59 -14.53 -21.84
C HIS A 121 -12.16 -15.09 -21.78
N THR A 122 -11.42 -14.72 -20.75
CA THR A 122 -9.99 -15.04 -20.58
C THR A 122 -9.72 -16.54 -20.60
N HIS A 123 -10.54 -17.35 -19.92
CA HIS A 123 -10.40 -18.80 -19.85
C HIS A 123 -10.58 -19.48 -21.21
N GLN A 124 -11.63 -19.08 -21.94
CA GLN A 124 -11.89 -19.59 -23.29
C GLN A 124 -10.71 -19.27 -24.22
N ARG A 125 -10.25 -18.01 -24.20
CA ARG A 125 -9.12 -17.57 -25.03
C ARG A 125 -7.83 -18.33 -24.72
N ALA A 126 -7.56 -18.62 -23.44
CA ALA A 126 -6.39 -19.41 -23.05
C ALA A 126 -6.47 -20.86 -23.57
N ILE A 127 -7.64 -21.49 -23.47
CA ILE A 127 -7.87 -22.85 -23.99
C ILE A 127 -7.74 -22.89 -25.51
N GLU A 128 -8.39 -21.95 -26.22
CA GLU A 128 -8.35 -21.87 -27.69
C GLU A 128 -6.94 -21.59 -28.23
N ALA A 129 -6.12 -20.84 -27.48
CA ALA A 129 -4.72 -20.60 -27.82
C ALA A 129 -3.81 -21.82 -27.56
N GLY A 130 -4.32 -22.88 -26.91
CA GLY A 130 -3.53 -24.06 -26.55
C GLY A 130 -2.53 -23.80 -25.42
N ASP A 131 -2.78 -22.80 -24.56
CA ASP A 131 -1.92 -22.54 -23.41
C ASP A 131 -1.94 -23.72 -22.43
N SER A 132 -0.80 -24.01 -21.80
CA SER A 132 -0.72 -25.02 -20.74
C SER A 132 -1.30 -24.53 -19.40
N HIS A 133 -1.45 -23.22 -19.23
CA HIS A 133 -1.90 -22.58 -18.01
C HIS A 133 -2.80 -21.38 -18.31
N GLY A 134 -3.92 -21.31 -17.59
CA GLY A 134 -4.59 -20.06 -17.30
C GLY A 134 -4.06 -19.50 -15.98
N GLY A 135 -4.85 -18.66 -15.32
CA GLY A 135 -4.52 -18.21 -13.98
C GLY A 135 -5.23 -16.93 -13.62
N VAL A 136 -4.70 -16.28 -12.60
CA VAL A 136 -5.23 -15.03 -12.04
C VAL A 136 -4.08 -14.07 -11.80
N THR A 137 -4.37 -12.78 -11.98
CA THR A 137 -3.53 -11.66 -11.59
C THR A 137 -4.25 -10.76 -10.60
N VAL A 138 -3.56 -10.33 -9.55
CA VAL A 138 -3.97 -9.18 -8.74
C VAL A 138 -3.04 -8.02 -9.09
N HIS A 139 -3.60 -6.86 -9.41
CA HIS A 139 -2.84 -5.69 -9.85
C HIS A 139 -3.45 -4.40 -9.32
N LEU A 140 -2.63 -3.35 -9.23
CA LEU A 140 -3.13 -1.99 -9.02
C LEU A 140 -3.92 -1.54 -10.25
N VAL A 141 -4.97 -0.76 -10.03
CA VAL A 141 -5.76 -0.19 -11.12
C VAL A 141 -5.10 1.10 -11.59
N THR A 142 -4.96 1.23 -12.90
CA THR A 142 -4.55 2.46 -13.59
C THR A 142 -5.65 2.86 -14.58
N ALA A 143 -5.53 4.04 -15.18
CA ALA A 143 -6.51 4.49 -16.18
C ALA A 143 -6.51 3.60 -17.45
N ALA A 144 -5.41 2.90 -17.71
CA ALA A 144 -5.31 1.90 -18.76
C ALA A 144 -5.89 0.56 -18.29
N LEU A 145 -6.63 -0.10 -19.17
CA LEU A 145 -7.31 -1.36 -18.85
C LEU A 145 -6.29 -2.48 -18.57
N ASP A 146 -6.38 -3.08 -17.38
CA ASP A 146 -5.60 -4.25 -16.96
C ASP A 146 -4.07 -4.09 -17.11
N ASP A 147 -3.56 -2.86 -16.99
CA ASP A 147 -2.14 -2.51 -17.28
C ASP A 147 -1.36 -2.03 -16.05
N GLY A 148 -2.00 -1.99 -14.88
CA GLY A 148 -1.32 -1.51 -13.67
C GLY A 148 -0.31 -2.50 -13.10
N PRO A 149 0.55 -2.02 -12.17
CA PRO A 149 1.57 -2.85 -11.53
C PRO A 149 1.01 -4.15 -10.93
N ILE A 150 1.59 -5.28 -11.34
CA ILE A 150 1.22 -6.61 -10.85
C ILE A 150 1.68 -6.75 -9.39
N LEU A 151 0.74 -7.11 -8.52
CA LEU A 151 0.99 -7.40 -7.11
C LEU A 151 1.22 -8.89 -6.85
N GLY A 152 0.63 -9.74 -7.70
CA GLY A 152 0.84 -11.18 -7.65
C GLY A 152 0.09 -11.91 -8.74
N GLN A 153 0.55 -13.12 -9.04
CA GLN A 153 -0.10 -14.02 -9.99
C GLN A 153 -0.13 -15.44 -9.44
N THR A 154 -1.08 -16.22 -9.91
CA THR A 154 -1.11 -17.67 -9.65
C THR A 154 -1.48 -18.40 -10.94
N PRO A 155 -0.54 -19.16 -11.53
CA PRO A 155 -0.83 -19.99 -12.69
C PRO A 155 -1.70 -21.18 -12.28
N VAL A 156 -2.63 -21.55 -13.15
CA VAL A 156 -3.53 -22.68 -12.96
C VAL A 156 -3.48 -23.55 -14.20
N ALA A 157 -3.06 -24.80 -14.03
CA ALA A 157 -2.91 -25.74 -15.14
C ALA A 157 -4.23 -25.93 -15.90
N ILE A 158 -4.16 -25.95 -17.22
CA ILE A 158 -5.25 -26.35 -18.12
C ILE A 158 -5.08 -27.85 -18.38
N LEU A 159 -6.08 -28.64 -18.00
CA LEU A 159 -6.06 -30.09 -18.13
C LEU A 159 -6.66 -30.53 -19.46
N PRO A 160 -6.29 -31.71 -19.99
CA PRO A 160 -6.93 -32.28 -21.16
C PRO A 160 -8.45 -32.37 -20.96
N GLY A 161 -9.21 -31.78 -21.89
CA GLY A 161 -10.67 -31.77 -21.84
C GLY A 161 -11.29 -30.69 -20.95
N ASP A 162 -10.50 -29.76 -20.40
CA ASP A 162 -11.06 -28.59 -19.70
C ASP A 162 -11.97 -27.77 -20.62
N THR A 163 -13.06 -27.30 -20.03
CA THR A 163 -13.97 -26.29 -20.58
C THR A 163 -13.66 -24.94 -19.94
N PRO A 164 -14.11 -23.81 -20.51
CA PRO A 164 -13.98 -22.50 -19.85
C PRO A 164 -14.55 -22.51 -18.42
N GLU A 165 -15.64 -23.24 -18.18
CA GLU A 165 -16.30 -23.34 -16.88
C GLU A 165 -15.49 -24.16 -15.87
N THR A 166 -14.91 -25.30 -16.29
CA THR A 166 -14.08 -26.12 -15.38
C THR A 166 -12.77 -25.43 -15.04
N LEU A 167 -12.19 -24.69 -16.00
CA LEU A 167 -11.02 -23.86 -15.75
C LEU A 167 -11.37 -22.68 -14.82
N ALA A 168 -12.49 -21.99 -15.07
CA ALA A 168 -12.95 -20.88 -14.24
C ALA A 168 -13.15 -21.32 -12.78
N ALA A 169 -13.78 -22.47 -12.54
CA ALA A 169 -13.98 -23.00 -11.20
C ALA A 169 -12.66 -23.27 -10.47
N ARG A 170 -11.62 -23.73 -11.19
CA ARG A 170 -10.28 -23.96 -10.63
C ARG A 170 -9.54 -22.65 -10.38
N VAL A 171 -9.63 -21.69 -11.31
CA VAL A 171 -9.04 -20.35 -11.16
C VAL A 171 -9.67 -19.60 -10.00
N LEU A 172 -10.99 -19.73 -9.78
CA LEU A 172 -11.69 -19.07 -8.67
C LEU A 172 -11.12 -19.45 -7.30
N ILE A 173 -10.63 -20.69 -7.13
CA ILE A 173 -9.96 -21.10 -5.89
C ILE A 173 -8.65 -20.33 -5.71
N ALA A 174 -7.87 -20.17 -6.79
CA ALA A 174 -6.64 -19.38 -6.77
C ALA A 174 -6.92 -17.89 -6.54
N GLU A 175 -8.00 -17.35 -7.10
CA GLU A 175 -8.45 -15.98 -6.89
C GLU A 175 -8.66 -15.67 -5.41
N HIS A 176 -9.45 -16.49 -4.71
CA HIS A 176 -9.77 -16.30 -3.29
C HIS A 176 -8.52 -16.24 -2.39
N GLN A 177 -7.51 -17.06 -2.71
CA GLN A 177 -6.25 -17.11 -1.96
C GLN A 177 -5.32 -15.95 -2.30
N LEU A 178 -5.18 -15.64 -3.59
CA LEU A 178 -4.27 -14.61 -4.06
C LEU A 178 -4.76 -13.21 -3.64
N TYR A 179 -6.06 -12.94 -3.76
CA TYR A 179 -6.58 -11.59 -3.56
C TYR A 179 -6.39 -11.09 -2.13
N SER A 180 -6.79 -11.91 -1.16
CA SER A 180 -6.72 -11.55 0.26
C SER A 180 -5.27 -11.33 0.71
N ARG A 181 -4.33 -12.17 0.26
CA ARG A 181 -2.90 -12.00 0.51
C ARG A 181 -2.36 -10.72 -0.11
N CYS A 182 -2.56 -10.53 -1.43
CA CYS A 182 -2.05 -9.34 -2.11
C CYS A 182 -2.62 -8.04 -1.53
N LEU A 183 -3.90 -8.02 -1.13
CA LEU A 183 -4.48 -6.87 -0.44
C LEU A 183 -3.82 -6.62 0.92
N ALA A 184 -3.64 -7.66 1.75
CA ALA A 184 -2.96 -7.53 3.04
C ALA A 184 -1.52 -7.00 2.89
N GLU A 185 -0.81 -7.48 1.88
CA GLU A 185 0.54 -7.01 1.57
C GLU A 185 0.56 -5.57 1.07
N LEU A 186 -0.40 -5.19 0.23
CA LEU A 186 -0.50 -3.84 -0.33
C LEU A 186 -0.79 -2.81 0.77
N VAL A 187 -1.78 -3.05 1.62
CA VAL A 187 -2.18 -2.08 2.65
C VAL A 187 -1.14 -1.91 3.75
N THR A 188 -0.22 -2.86 3.90
CA THR A 188 0.91 -2.79 4.86
C THR A 188 2.22 -2.38 4.21
N ARG A 189 2.25 -2.19 2.88
CA ARG A 189 3.49 -1.92 2.13
C ARG A 189 4.28 -0.76 2.71
N GLU A 190 3.58 0.31 3.06
CA GLU A 190 4.20 1.56 3.50
C GLU A 190 4.61 1.56 4.98
N SER A 191 4.16 0.55 5.75
CA SER A 191 4.64 0.29 7.11
C SER A 191 5.78 -0.73 7.16
N ARG A 192 6.15 -1.37 6.04
CA ARG A 192 7.23 -2.36 6.02
C ARG A 192 8.59 -1.68 6.22
N PRO A 193 9.49 -2.26 7.04
CA PRO A 193 10.82 -1.70 7.26
C PRO A 193 11.60 -1.42 5.97
N GLU A 194 11.47 -2.26 4.96
CA GLU A 194 12.17 -2.11 3.68
C GLU A 194 11.68 -0.88 2.91
N TRP A 195 10.38 -0.63 2.92
CA TRP A 195 9.79 0.56 2.27
C TRP A 195 10.18 1.83 3.03
N LEU A 196 10.07 1.81 4.36
CA LEU A 196 10.45 2.92 5.24
C LEU A 196 11.95 3.26 5.08
N LEU A 197 12.82 2.25 5.02
CA LEU A 197 14.24 2.43 4.73
C LEU A 197 14.46 3.02 3.33
N GLY A 198 13.70 2.58 2.33
CA GLY A 198 13.71 3.17 0.98
C GLY A 198 13.39 4.67 1.00
N GLN A 199 12.37 5.08 1.75
CA GLN A 199 12.05 6.50 1.92
C GLN A 199 13.17 7.26 2.64
N VAL A 200 13.78 6.68 3.68
CA VAL A 200 14.94 7.29 4.34
C VAL A 200 16.11 7.44 3.37
N ARG A 201 16.40 6.42 2.55
CA ARG A 201 17.47 6.46 1.54
C ARG A 201 17.28 7.58 0.52
N ILE A 202 16.07 7.74 -0.03
CA ILE A 202 15.75 8.80 -0.99
C ILE A 202 16.15 10.17 -0.43
N ARG A 203 15.84 10.43 0.85
CA ARG A 203 16.09 11.72 1.49
C ARG A 203 17.53 11.87 1.97
N ALA A 204 18.06 10.86 2.63
CA ALA A 204 19.40 10.91 3.21
C ALA A 204 20.49 10.95 2.12
N LEU A 205 20.33 10.19 1.03
CA LEU A 205 21.31 10.13 -0.06
C LEU A 205 21.17 11.27 -1.07
N ALA A 206 20.10 12.07 -0.99
CA ALA A 206 20.02 13.34 -1.72
C ALA A 206 20.92 14.43 -1.11
N LEU A 207 21.38 14.26 0.13
CA LEU A 207 22.23 15.24 0.81
C LEU A 207 23.68 15.18 0.26
N PRO A 208 24.39 16.33 0.19
CA PRO A 208 25.72 16.37 -0.41
C PRO A 208 26.72 15.46 0.28
N GLU A 209 27.46 14.70 -0.54
CA GLU A 209 28.47 13.73 -0.10
C GLU A 209 27.95 12.72 0.94
N ALA A 210 26.65 12.40 0.92
CA ALA A 210 26.09 11.37 1.78
C ALA A 210 26.46 9.96 1.30
N ASP A 211 26.77 9.07 2.25
CA ASP A 211 26.97 7.64 2.04
C ASP A 211 26.08 6.79 2.94
N GLU A 212 25.86 5.54 2.54
CA GLU A 212 25.24 4.50 3.36
C GLU A 212 26.26 3.39 3.62
N ILE A 213 26.42 3.00 4.88
CA ILE A 213 27.16 1.82 5.28
C ILE A 213 26.34 1.02 6.30
N LEU A 214 26.68 -0.26 6.48
CA LEU A 214 26.16 -1.04 7.59
C LEU A 214 27.00 -0.80 8.84
N SER A 215 26.38 -0.44 9.97
CA SER A 215 27.05 -0.27 11.26
C SER A 215 26.23 -0.93 12.36
N HIS A 216 26.83 -1.86 13.10
CA HIS A 216 26.16 -2.62 14.18
C HIS A 216 24.84 -3.29 13.74
N GLY A 217 24.77 -3.73 12.47
CA GLY A 217 23.57 -4.36 11.89
C GLY A 217 22.48 -3.38 11.44
N MET A 218 22.69 -2.07 11.59
CA MET A 218 21.77 -1.03 11.13
C MET A 218 22.32 -0.32 9.88
N PRO A 219 21.48 -0.01 8.88
CA PRO A 219 21.80 0.97 7.85
C PRO A 219 22.13 2.31 8.51
N CYS A 220 23.29 2.87 8.16
CA CYS A 220 23.85 4.06 8.75
C CYS A 220 24.25 5.05 7.65
N PHE A 221 23.77 6.29 7.79
CA PHE A 221 24.00 7.37 6.85
C PHE A 221 25.02 8.36 7.40
N GLY A 222 26.01 8.69 6.59
CA GLY A 222 27.08 9.61 6.96
C GLY A 222 27.54 10.45 5.80
N ILE A 223 28.52 11.29 6.07
CA ILE A 223 29.29 11.96 5.01
C ILE A 223 30.41 11.00 4.61
N VAL A 224 30.75 10.92 3.32
CA VAL A 224 31.83 10.08 2.80
C VAL A 224 33.11 10.30 3.63
N LYS A 225 33.61 9.22 4.25
CA LYS A 225 34.78 9.24 5.16
C LYS A 225 34.66 10.20 6.36
N GLY A 226 33.43 10.62 6.67
CA GLY A 226 33.09 11.60 7.68
C GLY A 226 32.22 11.04 8.80
N LYS A 227 31.58 11.97 9.51
CA LYS A 227 30.72 11.65 10.65
C LYS A 227 29.34 11.16 10.18
N LYS A 228 28.74 10.29 11.00
CA LYS A 228 27.39 9.76 10.78
C LYS A 228 26.34 10.75 11.26
N PHE A 229 25.25 10.89 10.51
CA PHE A 229 24.14 11.79 10.84
C PHE A 229 22.82 11.05 10.99
N ALA A 230 22.68 9.81 10.50
CA ALA A 230 21.48 9.04 10.75
C ALA A 230 21.72 7.53 10.86
N TYR A 231 20.81 6.85 11.55
CA TYR A 231 20.71 5.39 11.59
C TYR A 231 19.27 4.98 11.35
N PHE A 232 19.06 3.88 10.64
CA PHE A 232 17.76 3.24 10.53
C PHE A 232 17.73 2.01 11.43
N SER A 233 16.83 2.00 12.39
CA SER A 233 16.61 0.89 13.31
C SER A 233 15.32 0.16 12.92
N ALA A 234 15.37 -1.17 12.81
CA ALA A 234 14.19 -2.00 12.60
C ALA A 234 14.25 -3.18 13.57
N ASP A 235 13.42 -3.10 14.62
CA ASP A 235 13.38 -4.05 15.73
C ASP A 235 14.76 -4.31 16.36
N HIS A 236 15.57 -3.25 16.48
CA HIS A 236 16.93 -3.40 16.97
C HIS A 236 16.89 -3.67 18.48
N HIS A 237 17.45 -4.81 18.88
CA HIS A 237 17.36 -5.37 20.24
C HIS A 237 15.97 -5.90 20.64
N GLY A 238 15.07 -6.17 19.70
CA GLY A 238 13.75 -6.73 20.02
C GLY A 238 12.80 -5.71 20.64
N ASP A 239 12.98 -4.42 20.34
CA ASP A 239 12.17 -3.32 20.88
C ASP A 239 10.81 -3.14 20.16
N GLY A 240 10.61 -3.85 19.05
CA GLY A 240 9.39 -3.81 18.23
C GLY A 240 9.22 -2.51 17.45
N ARG A 241 10.30 -1.75 17.20
CA ARG A 241 10.23 -0.41 16.60
C ARG A 241 10.94 -0.35 15.26
N VAL A 242 10.29 0.24 14.27
CA VAL A 242 10.98 0.79 13.10
C VAL A 242 11.17 2.29 13.29
N ALA A 243 12.40 2.76 13.31
CA ALA A 243 12.72 4.14 13.67
C ALA A 243 13.89 4.71 12.89
N LEU A 244 13.83 6.03 12.67
CA LEU A 244 14.95 6.84 12.23
C LEU A 244 15.62 7.50 13.43
N LEU A 245 16.92 7.31 13.57
CA LEU A 245 17.72 7.95 14.61
C LEU A 245 18.53 9.09 13.99
N VAL A 246 18.41 10.31 14.51
CA VAL A 246 19.02 11.53 13.95
C VAL A 246 19.60 12.41 15.04
N LYS A 247 20.60 13.21 14.69
CA LYS A 247 21.18 14.20 15.62
C LYS A 247 20.24 15.36 15.87
N ILE A 248 20.40 15.94 17.05
CA ILE A 248 19.73 17.14 17.55
C ILE A 248 20.73 18.08 18.20
N SER A 249 20.28 19.29 18.51
CA SER A 249 21.10 20.33 19.14
C SER A 249 21.52 19.98 20.58
N GLY A 250 20.72 19.19 21.31
CA GLY A 250 21.07 18.72 22.64
C GLY A 250 19.87 18.22 23.46
N ALA A 251 20.09 18.06 24.77
CA ALA A 251 19.13 17.46 25.70
C ALA A 251 17.80 18.22 25.78
N ASP A 252 17.83 19.56 25.76
CA ASP A 252 16.61 20.37 25.86
C ASP A 252 15.68 20.15 24.66
N GLU A 253 16.24 20.06 23.45
CA GLU A 253 15.47 19.72 22.24
C GLU A 253 14.93 18.28 22.33
N GLN A 254 15.73 17.36 22.88
CA GLN A 254 15.32 15.95 23.05
C GLN A 254 14.06 15.85 23.91
N VAL A 255 14.07 16.51 25.08
CA VAL A 255 12.95 16.52 26.03
C VAL A 255 11.73 17.14 25.38
N MET A 256 11.88 18.32 24.76
CA MET A 256 10.78 19.04 24.11
C MET A 256 10.06 18.18 23.05
N LEU A 257 10.82 17.46 22.22
CA LEU A 257 10.23 16.63 21.16
C LEU A 257 9.48 15.41 21.70
N ILE A 258 10.01 14.80 22.75
CA ILE A 258 9.35 13.66 23.42
C ILE A 258 8.08 14.15 24.12
N GLU A 259 8.10 15.30 24.79
CA GLU A 259 6.91 15.88 25.42
C GLU A 259 5.84 16.28 24.40
N GLN A 260 6.23 16.71 23.20
CA GLN A 260 5.29 17.03 22.13
C GLN A 260 4.59 15.80 21.56
N ASP A 261 5.30 14.68 21.44
CA ASP A 261 4.78 13.44 20.87
C ASP A 261 5.60 12.24 21.35
N GLU A 262 5.19 11.67 22.50
CA GLU A 262 5.87 10.55 23.16
C GLU A 262 5.70 9.21 22.43
N GLU A 263 4.72 9.11 21.53
CA GLU A 263 4.51 7.92 20.70
C GLU A 263 5.50 7.92 19.52
N ARG A 264 5.70 9.09 18.90
CA ARG A 264 6.66 9.27 17.81
C ARG A 264 8.11 9.30 18.28
N HIS A 265 8.39 10.04 19.35
CA HIS A 265 9.76 10.39 19.73
C HIS A 265 10.22 9.64 20.97
N PHE A 266 11.46 9.19 20.95
CA PHE A 266 12.06 8.52 22.11
C PHE A 266 13.57 8.74 22.17
N ARG A 267 14.14 8.55 23.36
CA ARG A 267 15.58 8.50 23.55
C ARG A 267 16.13 7.15 23.06
N PRO A 268 16.98 7.11 22.01
CA PRO A 268 17.53 5.85 21.53
C PRO A 268 18.54 5.27 22.52
N ALA A 269 18.44 3.98 22.80
CA ALA A 269 19.36 3.29 23.71
C ALA A 269 20.79 3.31 23.16
N TYR A 270 21.79 3.51 24.03
CA TYR A 270 23.22 3.61 23.68
C TYR A 270 23.59 4.83 22.82
N PHE A 271 22.64 5.71 22.54
CA PHE A 271 22.89 7.03 21.97
C PHE A 271 22.81 8.09 23.07
N GLY A 272 23.70 9.09 23.01
CA GLY A 272 23.71 10.21 23.95
C GLY A 272 22.62 11.25 23.65
N ASP A 273 22.59 12.30 24.45
CA ASP A 273 21.54 13.35 24.43
C ASP A 273 21.55 14.23 23.17
N GLY A 274 22.54 14.03 22.29
CA GLY A 274 22.60 14.65 20.97
C GLY A 274 21.85 13.87 19.88
N TRP A 275 21.00 12.89 20.23
CA TRP A 275 20.24 12.07 19.28
C TRP A 275 18.77 11.91 19.69
N ILE A 276 17.88 11.76 18.73
CA ILE A 276 16.49 11.34 18.94
C ILE A 276 16.16 10.13 18.07
N GLY A 277 15.25 9.27 18.53
CA GLY A 277 14.59 8.27 17.70
C GLY A 277 13.20 8.75 17.30
N ILE A 278 12.85 8.55 16.02
CA ILE A 278 11.58 8.93 15.40
C ILE A 278 10.94 7.65 14.87
N ARG A 279 9.82 7.21 15.43
CA ARG A 279 9.06 6.04 14.98
C ARG A 279 8.48 6.27 13.59
N LEU A 280 8.74 5.33 12.68
CA LEU A 280 8.33 5.37 11.28
C LEU A 280 7.20 4.38 10.95
N ASP A 281 6.90 3.45 11.83
CA ASP A 281 5.91 2.38 11.66
C ASP A 281 4.53 2.72 12.26
N LEU A 282 4.29 3.99 12.61
CA LEU A 282 2.97 4.49 13.02
C LEU A 282 2.04 4.77 11.81
N GLY A 283 2.59 4.84 10.59
CA GLY A 283 1.82 4.88 9.33
C GLY A 283 1.44 6.27 8.80
N ASP A 284 1.78 7.34 9.53
CA ASP A 284 1.42 8.74 9.27
C ASP A 284 2.67 9.64 9.11
N ASN A 285 3.71 9.10 8.47
CA ASN A 285 4.98 9.79 8.31
C ASN A 285 4.85 11.03 7.42
N ASP A 286 4.99 12.21 8.02
CA ASP A 286 5.30 13.44 7.29
C ASP A 286 6.74 13.38 6.78
N TRP A 287 6.86 12.90 5.56
CA TRP A 287 8.12 12.68 4.91
C TRP A 287 8.88 13.96 4.52
N GLU A 288 8.20 15.11 4.44
CA GLU A 288 8.84 16.41 4.23
C GLU A 288 9.54 16.83 5.53
N SER A 289 8.81 16.81 6.64
CA SER A 289 9.36 17.07 7.98
C SER A 289 10.50 16.11 8.36
N ILE A 290 10.38 14.82 8.01
CA ILE A 290 11.47 13.84 8.17
C ILE A 290 12.69 14.22 7.32
N GLY A 291 12.48 14.70 6.09
CA GLY A 291 13.55 15.22 5.22
C GLY A 291 14.28 16.40 5.86
N ASP A 292 13.55 17.39 6.38
CA ASP A 292 14.11 18.54 7.07
C ASP A 292 14.90 18.15 8.32
N ARG A 293 14.41 17.13 9.02
CA ARG A 293 15.09 16.56 10.18
C ARG A 293 16.42 15.91 9.80
N LEU A 294 16.44 15.12 8.73
CA LEU A 294 17.67 14.53 8.17
C LEU A 294 18.65 15.62 7.75
N ALA A 295 18.17 16.67 7.08
CA ALA A 295 19.00 17.79 6.63
C ALA A 295 19.62 18.55 7.83
N ARG A 296 18.85 18.82 8.90
CA ARG A 296 19.37 19.42 10.13
C ARG A 296 20.44 18.54 10.80
N SER A 297 20.18 17.24 10.88
CA SER A 297 21.13 16.27 11.42
C SER A 297 22.44 16.22 10.61
N TRP A 298 22.34 16.26 9.28
CA TRP A 298 23.48 16.33 8.37
C TRP A 298 24.26 17.64 8.55
N ARG A 299 23.57 18.80 8.60
CA ARG A 299 24.21 20.11 8.81
C ARG A 299 25.00 20.15 10.13
N ALA A 300 24.55 19.45 11.17
CA ALA A 300 25.24 19.37 12.46
C ALA A 300 26.62 18.66 12.39
N VAL A 301 26.88 17.89 11.34
CA VAL A 301 28.16 17.17 11.16
C VAL A 301 28.90 17.51 9.88
N ALA A 302 28.26 18.25 8.98
CA ALA A 302 28.81 18.61 7.68
C ALA A 302 29.99 19.58 7.77
N PRO A 303 31.06 19.35 7.00
CA PRO A 303 32.12 20.34 6.83
C PRO A 303 31.55 21.68 6.34
N LYS A 304 32.12 22.78 6.82
CA LYS A 304 31.69 24.16 6.48
C LYS A 304 31.57 24.41 4.96
N LYS A 305 32.43 23.76 4.16
CA LYS A 305 32.41 23.88 2.69
C LYS A 305 31.08 23.37 2.10
N LEU A 306 30.54 22.28 2.64
CA LEU A 306 29.30 21.67 2.14
C LEU A 306 28.07 22.44 2.62
N THR A 307 28.08 22.93 3.86
CA THR A 307 26.96 23.74 4.37
C THR A 307 26.85 25.09 3.67
N ALA A 308 27.98 25.70 3.29
CA ALA A 308 27.99 26.93 2.50
C ALA A 308 27.35 26.76 1.10
N LEU A 309 27.51 25.58 0.47
CA LEU A 309 26.88 25.29 -0.83
C LEU A 309 25.36 25.12 -0.72
N MET A 310 24.87 24.49 0.35
CA MET A 310 23.42 24.37 0.58
C MET A 310 22.79 25.73 0.90
N ASN A 311 23.39 26.53 1.78
CA ASN A 311 22.83 27.84 2.12
C ASN A 311 22.74 28.76 0.90
N ALA A 312 23.73 28.70 0.00
CA ALA A 312 23.68 29.44 -1.26
C ALA A 312 22.56 28.94 -2.19
N ALA A 313 22.23 27.65 -2.16
CA ALA A 313 21.12 27.09 -2.94
C ALA A 313 19.74 27.42 -2.33
N ASP A 314 19.65 27.58 -1.00
CA ASP A 314 18.43 27.96 -0.29
C ASP A 314 18.07 29.46 -0.48
N GLU A 315 19.02 30.29 -0.98
CA GLU A 315 18.85 31.73 -1.22
C GLU A 315 18.36 32.08 -2.65
N PHE A 316 18.21 31.10 -3.55
CA PHE A 316 17.71 31.27 -4.93
C PHE A 316 16.39 30.51 -5.17
#